data_AF-A0A553UIV9-F1
#
_entry.id   AF-A0A553UIV9-F1
#
_cell.length_a   1.000
_cell.length_b   1.000
_cell.length_c   1.000
_cell.angle_alpha   90.00
_cell.angle_beta   90.00
_cell.angle_gamma   90.00
#
_symmetry.space_group_name_H-M   'P 1'
#
loop_
_entity.id
_entity.type
_entity.pdbx_description
1 polymer ?
#
loop_
_entity_poly.entity_id
_entity_poly.type
_entity_poly.pdbx_seq_one_letter_code
_entity_poly.pdbx_strand_id
1 'polypeptide(L)'
;MPRKLAVRRIQHSELTYFQPLFERIKTDAEAVGRKGSKQKAINLDKAVLIDMFYPMLASARNGEFGIVLNVFGPDDSRLQSVGRKISKPKAKKESDSKNWRLHGATIRNPLSDPDRYDVIEANDFLVMEFFDAPDGTPGIVNLQVMSRSLATVAGITADLDDLFRNRLNMVAISESTMANLCARTALLKVDPLSVFSEEETLIEAALTGDPVAVERVLRRRRIVTRQQVLDRQRAGDENGLTGEALVFTWLDAEKAAGRITDFTHDSTVNAVQPHDFTILSADSTTYIDAKTTSGRHVDPFHMSGGELIFAATSAEEYRIYRVSEVTSTSGVLRVSSDARPLARTVAEILDTLPEGIRSTSVTIRPGLLEWSEPVPVSLPPQPPEA
;
A
#
# COMPACT_ATOMS: atom_id res chain seq x y z
N MET A 1 11.89 -3.30 2.00
CA MET A 1 12.28 -4.74 2.04
C MET A 1 11.73 -5.40 0.79
N PRO A 2 12.39 -6.42 0.20
CA PRO A 2 11.88 -7.11 -0.97
C PRO A 2 10.53 -7.79 -0.66
N ARG A 3 9.59 -7.75 -1.61
CA ARG A 3 8.28 -8.42 -1.47
C ARG A 3 8.48 -9.95 -1.33
N LYS A 4 7.74 -10.57 -0.40
CA LYS A 4 7.80 -12.02 -0.14
C LYS A 4 6.65 -12.70 -0.88
N LEU A 5 6.87 -13.04 -2.13
CA LEU A 5 5.85 -13.56 -3.06
C LEU A 5 6.07 -15.03 -3.37
N ALA A 6 5.03 -15.84 -3.26
CA ALA A 6 5.09 -17.26 -3.61
C ALA A 6 3.84 -17.73 -4.33
N VAL A 7 3.99 -18.74 -5.19
CA VAL A 7 2.89 -19.47 -5.80
C VAL A 7 2.89 -20.88 -5.23
N ARG A 8 1.73 -21.41 -4.88
CA ARG A 8 1.54 -22.79 -4.44
C ARG A 8 0.52 -23.50 -5.32
N ARG A 9 0.84 -24.74 -5.72
CA ARG A 9 -0.10 -25.66 -6.37
C ARG A 9 -0.85 -26.47 -5.30
N ILE A 10 -2.17 -26.32 -5.25
CA ILE A 10 -3.05 -26.94 -4.25
C ILE A 10 -2.99 -28.45 -4.37
N GLN A 11 -2.64 -29.12 -3.28
CA GLN A 11 -2.70 -30.58 -3.20
C GLN A 11 -4.10 -31.05 -2.79
N HIS A 12 -4.47 -32.28 -3.14
CA HIS A 12 -5.77 -32.85 -2.75
C HIS A 12 -6.02 -32.81 -1.23
N SER A 13 -4.97 -33.01 -0.42
CA SER A 13 -5.03 -32.94 1.05
C SER A 13 -5.24 -31.52 1.62
N GLU A 14 -5.18 -30.50 0.77
CA GLU A 14 -5.27 -29.09 1.14
C GLU A 14 -6.61 -28.48 0.78
N LEU A 15 -7.39 -29.13 -0.10
CA LEU A 15 -8.77 -28.76 -0.42
C LEU A 15 -9.64 -28.68 0.83
N THR A 16 -9.36 -29.54 1.81
CA THR A 16 -9.99 -29.58 3.13
C THR A 16 -9.74 -28.34 4.00
N TYR A 17 -8.95 -27.37 3.52
CA TYR A 17 -8.86 -26.03 4.13
C TYR A 17 -10.11 -25.19 3.85
N PHE A 18 -10.82 -25.44 2.76
CA PHE A 18 -12.10 -24.82 2.43
C PHE A 18 -13.25 -25.72 2.93
N GLN A 19 -14.19 -25.15 3.68
CA GLN A 19 -15.25 -25.90 4.36
C GLN A 19 -16.15 -26.70 3.40
N PRO A 20 -16.65 -26.14 2.27
CA PRO A 20 -17.51 -26.90 1.35
C PRO A 20 -16.80 -28.14 0.79
N LEU A 21 -15.53 -27.99 0.42
CA LEU A 21 -14.70 -29.07 -0.10
C LEU A 21 -14.37 -30.10 0.98
N PHE A 22 -14.12 -29.65 2.22
CA PHE A 22 -13.92 -30.54 3.37
C PHE A 22 -15.14 -31.44 3.61
N GLU A 23 -16.34 -30.86 3.57
CA GLU A 23 -17.60 -31.60 3.74
C GLU A 23 -17.81 -32.59 2.59
N ARG A 24 -17.62 -32.15 1.34
CA ARG A 24 -17.71 -33.02 0.14
C ARG A 24 -16.77 -34.21 0.23
N ILE A 25 -15.48 -33.97 0.47
CA ILE A 25 -14.45 -35.03 0.58
C ILE A 25 -14.76 -35.99 1.75
N LYS A 26 -15.30 -35.47 2.85
CA LYS A 26 -15.68 -36.29 4.00
C LYS A 26 -16.85 -37.22 3.64
N THR A 27 -17.90 -36.68 3.04
CA THR A 27 -19.07 -37.46 2.59
C THR A 27 -18.66 -38.53 1.58
N ASP A 28 -17.83 -38.19 0.59
CA ASP A 28 -17.36 -39.13 -0.43
C ASP A 28 -16.55 -40.27 0.20
N ALA A 29 -15.69 -39.98 1.17
CA ALA A 29 -14.92 -40.98 1.88
C ALA A 29 -15.82 -41.92 2.70
N GLU A 30 -16.82 -41.39 3.38
CA GLU A 30 -17.79 -42.17 4.18
C GLU A 30 -18.61 -43.11 3.29
N ALA A 31 -19.03 -42.66 2.10
CA ALA A 31 -19.78 -43.48 1.13
C ALA A 31 -19.02 -44.73 0.66
N VAL A 32 -17.67 -44.70 0.66
CA VAL A 32 -16.82 -45.83 0.28
C VAL A 32 -16.15 -46.53 1.48
N GLY A 33 -16.59 -46.25 2.71
CA GLY A 33 -16.06 -46.86 3.93
C GLY A 33 -14.63 -46.45 4.29
N ARG A 34 -14.14 -45.31 3.77
CA ARG A 34 -12.80 -44.77 4.05
C ARG A 34 -12.87 -43.64 5.08
N LYS A 35 -11.77 -43.46 5.83
CA LYS A 35 -11.62 -42.31 6.71
C LYS A 35 -11.17 -41.10 5.89
N GLY A 36 -11.96 -40.02 5.90
CA GLY A 36 -11.61 -38.75 5.26
C GLY A 36 -10.34 -38.11 5.84
N SER A 37 -9.69 -37.24 5.05
CA SER A 37 -8.54 -36.46 5.50
C SER A 37 -8.93 -35.53 6.66
N LYS A 38 -8.11 -35.50 7.72
CA LYS A 38 -8.31 -34.59 8.87
C LYS A 38 -7.51 -33.29 8.76
N GLN A 39 -6.66 -33.17 7.74
CA GLN A 39 -5.81 -31.99 7.60
C GLN A 39 -6.67 -30.79 7.21
N LYS A 40 -6.62 -29.71 7.97
CA LYS A 40 -7.31 -28.43 7.68
C LYS A 40 -6.27 -27.33 7.58
N ALA A 41 -5.36 -27.47 6.61
CA ALA A 41 -4.22 -26.58 6.47
C ALA A 41 -3.65 -26.62 5.07
N ILE A 42 -3.11 -25.48 4.65
CA ILE A 42 -2.22 -25.36 3.50
C ILE A 42 -0.79 -25.57 4.00
N ASN A 43 -0.02 -26.45 3.36
CA ASN A 43 1.39 -26.59 3.70
C ASN A 43 2.18 -25.40 3.11
N LEU A 44 3.20 -24.96 3.82
CA LEU A 44 4.13 -23.93 3.41
C LEU A 44 5.51 -24.59 3.35
N ASP A 45 6.10 -24.63 2.16
CA ASP A 45 7.34 -25.35 1.94
C ASP A 45 8.46 -24.63 2.71
N LYS A 46 9.23 -25.40 3.52
CA LYS A 46 10.27 -24.85 4.40
C LYS A 46 11.29 -24.01 3.61
N ALA A 47 11.69 -24.50 2.44
CA ALA A 47 12.66 -23.83 1.58
C ALA A 47 12.22 -22.42 1.19
N VAL A 48 10.91 -22.19 1.01
CA VAL A 48 10.38 -20.87 0.67
C VAL A 48 10.12 -20.06 1.95
N LEU A 49 9.31 -20.58 2.86
CA LEU A 49 8.87 -19.80 4.01
C LEU A 49 10.01 -19.48 4.98
N ILE A 50 10.86 -20.46 5.29
CA ILE A 50 11.90 -20.32 6.31
C ILE A 50 13.20 -19.91 5.65
N ASP A 51 13.67 -20.70 4.70
CA ASP A 51 15.02 -20.51 4.19
C ASP A 51 15.13 -19.22 3.33
N MET A 52 14.04 -18.78 2.69
CA MET A 52 14.02 -17.54 1.90
C MET A 52 13.32 -16.35 2.60
N PHE A 53 12.13 -16.54 3.17
CA PHE A 53 11.32 -15.39 3.62
C PHE A 53 11.51 -15.02 5.09
N TYR A 54 11.63 -16.01 5.97
CA TYR A 54 11.67 -15.82 7.41
C TYR A 54 12.69 -16.73 8.11
N PRO A 55 14.02 -16.51 7.89
CA PRO A 55 15.06 -17.37 8.46
C PRO A 55 15.04 -17.46 9.99
N MET A 56 14.64 -16.38 10.66
CA MET A 56 14.53 -16.30 12.12
C MET A 56 13.56 -17.33 12.71
N LEU A 57 12.58 -17.81 11.93
CA LEU A 57 11.62 -18.82 12.37
C LEU A 57 12.25 -20.20 12.56
N ALA A 58 13.43 -20.46 11.99
CA ALA A 58 14.15 -21.72 12.17
C ALA A 58 14.46 -21.98 13.67
N SER A 59 14.79 -20.91 14.40
CA SER A 59 15.14 -20.92 15.83
C SER A 59 13.96 -20.65 16.77
N ALA A 60 12.76 -20.40 16.26
CA ALA A 60 11.62 -20.07 17.09
C ALA A 60 11.20 -21.25 17.99
N ARG A 61 11.27 -21.03 19.32
CA ARG A 61 10.86 -22.04 20.32
C ARG A 61 9.36 -22.29 20.29
N ASN A 62 8.57 -21.24 20.11
CA ASN A 62 7.13 -21.30 19.90
C ASN A 62 6.88 -21.28 18.39
N GLY A 63 6.75 -22.45 17.79
CA GLY A 63 6.52 -22.58 16.35
C GLY A 63 5.08 -22.26 15.94
N GLU A 64 4.42 -21.27 16.54
CA GLU A 64 3.09 -20.81 16.15
C GLU A 64 3.05 -19.27 16.08
N PHE A 65 2.60 -18.73 14.96
CA PHE A 65 2.51 -17.29 14.69
C PHE A 65 1.09 -16.96 14.26
N GLY A 66 0.41 -16.10 15.02
CA GLY A 66 -0.91 -15.61 14.65
C GLY A 66 -0.80 -14.63 13.47
N ILE A 67 -1.67 -14.78 12.48
CA ILE A 67 -1.69 -13.92 11.30
C ILE A 67 -3.12 -13.48 10.96
N VAL A 68 -3.22 -12.40 10.19
CA VAL A 68 -4.42 -12.09 9.43
C VAL A 68 -4.28 -12.69 8.03
N LEU A 69 -5.24 -13.53 7.63
CA LEU A 69 -5.31 -14.09 6.28
C LEU A 69 -6.39 -13.36 5.49
N ASN A 70 -6.00 -12.72 4.40
CA ASN A 70 -6.90 -12.05 3.44
C ASN A 70 -7.05 -12.94 2.21
N VAL A 71 -8.27 -13.37 1.91
CA VAL A 71 -8.55 -14.32 0.83
C VAL A 71 -9.35 -13.63 -0.29
N PHE A 72 -8.89 -13.83 -1.52
CA PHE A 72 -9.47 -13.34 -2.76
C PHE A 72 -9.70 -14.48 -3.75
N GLY A 73 -10.59 -14.31 -4.73
CA GLY A 73 -10.91 -15.32 -5.74
C GLY A 73 -11.90 -16.39 -5.28
N PRO A 74 -12.14 -17.43 -6.10
CA PRO A 74 -11.41 -17.77 -7.31
C PRO A 74 -11.83 -17.02 -8.58
N ASP A 75 -13.00 -16.38 -8.61
CA ASP A 75 -13.58 -15.67 -9.76
C ASP A 75 -13.72 -14.15 -9.55
N ASP A 76 -13.64 -13.69 -8.31
CA ASP A 76 -13.81 -12.29 -7.92
C ASP A 76 -12.63 -11.70 -7.12
N SER A 77 -12.68 -10.38 -6.92
CA SER A 77 -11.70 -9.65 -6.09
C SER A 77 -12.25 -9.26 -4.70
N ARG A 78 -13.35 -9.86 -4.24
CA ARG A 78 -13.96 -9.47 -2.95
C ARG A 78 -13.13 -10.00 -1.78
N LEU A 79 -12.75 -9.15 -0.84
CA LEU A 79 -11.94 -9.57 0.30
C LEU A 79 -12.73 -10.39 1.32
N GLN A 80 -12.20 -11.54 1.73
CA GLN A 80 -12.60 -12.23 2.97
C GLN A 80 -11.40 -12.30 3.93
N SER A 81 -11.49 -11.60 5.06
CA SER A 81 -10.42 -11.59 6.08
C SER A 81 -10.75 -12.51 7.25
N VAL A 82 -9.78 -13.33 7.67
CA VAL A 82 -9.92 -14.29 8.77
C VAL A 82 -8.64 -14.41 9.59
N GLY A 83 -8.76 -14.56 10.91
CA GLY A 83 -7.61 -14.85 11.78
C GLY A 83 -7.12 -16.29 11.59
N ARG A 84 -5.81 -16.48 11.38
CA ARG A 84 -5.17 -17.79 11.17
C ARG A 84 -3.86 -17.88 11.93
N LYS A 85 -3.19 -19.03 11.83
CA LYS A 85 -1.84 -19.19 12.36
C LYS A 85 -0.95 -19.95 11.41
N ILE A 86 0.32 -19.55 11.34
CA ILE A 86 1.37 -20.33 10.71
C ILE A 86 2.06 -21.14 11.80
N SER A 87 2.13 -22.46 11.65
CA SER A 87 2.79 -23.28 12.67
C SER A 87 3.65 -24.42 12.13
N LYS A 88 4.68 -24.74 12.93
CA LYS A 88 5.57 -25.88 12.75
C LYS A 88 4.85 -27.13 13.28
N PRO A 89 4.65 -28.17 12.45
CA PRO A 89 4.10 -29.43 12.95
C PRO A 89 5.01 -30.00 14.05
N LYS A 90 4.43 -30.55 15.11
CA LYS A 90 5.20 -31.29 16.12
C LYS A 90 5.94 -32.45 15.45
N ALA A 91 7.24 -32.30 15.25
CA ALA A 91 8.09 -33.36 14.73
C ALA A 91 8.35 -34.37 15.86
N LYS A 92 8.38 -35.67 15.53
CA LYS A 92 8.76 -36.72 16.50
C LYS A 92 10.28 -36.83 16.67
N LYS A 93 11.04 -36.31 15.70
CA LYS A 93 12.51 -36.25 15.67
C LYS A 93 12.94 -34.94 15.02
N GLU A 94 14.07 -34.40 15.44
CA GLU A 94 14.62 -33.12 14.96
C GLU A 94 15.01 -33.15 13.47
N SER A 95 15.37 -34.33 12.95
CA SER A 95 15.69 -34.57 11.55
C SER A 95 14.47 -34.68 10.60
N ASP A 96 13.24 -34.81 11.14
CA ASP A 96 12.02 -34.75 10.35
C ASP A 96 11.62 -33.29 10.14
N SER A 97 12.36 -32.56 9.29
CA SER A 97 12.02 -31.17 8.97
C SER A 97 10.75 -31.12 8.11
N LYS A 98 9.59 -31.19 8.76
CA LYS A 98 8.29 -31.11 8.09
C LYS A 98 8.01 -29.68 7.63
N ASN A 99 7.31 -29.56 6.51
CA ASN A 99 6.78 -28.30 6.03
C ASN A 99 5.94 -27.60 7.11
N TRP A 100 6.03 -26.28 7.15
CA TRP A 100 5.17 -25.46 8.00
C TRP A 100 3.75 -25.48 7.45
N ARG A 101 2.80 -25.02 8.24
CA ARG A 101 1.39 -25.09 7.86
C ARG A 101 0.67 -23.81 8.21
N LEU A 102 -0.04 -23.27 7.23
CA LEU A 102 -1.08 -22.28 7.45
C LEU A 102 -2.33 -23.00 7.99
N HIS A 103 -2.50 -22.91 9.31
CA HIS A 103 -3.52 -23.58 10.10
C HIS A 103 -4.64 -22.64 10.55
N GLY A 104 -5.75 -23.24 10.98
CA GLY A 104 -6.85 -22.56 11.65
C GLY A 104 -8.17 -23.32 11.47
N ALA A 105 -9.27 -22.59 11.63
CA ALA A 105 -10.56 -23.04 11.15
C ALA A 105 -10.56 -23.13 9.62
N THR A 106 -11.44 -23.95 9.06
CA THR A 106 -11.73 -23.97 7.63
C THR A 106 -12.25 -22.61 7.16
N ILE A 107 -11.98 -22.26 5.91
CA ILE A 107 -12.56 -21.08 5.26
C ILE A 107 -13.95 -21.46 4.75
N ARG A 108 -14.98 -20.75 5.21
CA ARG A 108 -16.36 -20.94 4.74
C ARG A 108 -16.63 -20.01 3.56
N ASN A 109 -17.53 -20.42 2.68
CA ASN A 109 -18.11 -19.51 1.70
C ASN A 109 -18.74 -18.29 2.42
N PRO A 110 -18.51 -17.06 1.94
CA PRO A 110 -19.17 -15.88 2.46
C PRO A 110 -20.70 -16.00 2.35
N LEU A 111 -21.45 -15.39 3.28
CA LEU A 111 -22.93 -15.37 3.17
C LEU A 111 -23.42 -14.66 1.90
N SER A 112 -22.64 -13.71 1.39
CA SER A 112 -22.93 -12.98 0.15
C SER A 112 -22.58 -13.76 -1.12
N ASP A 113 -21.89 -14.89 -0.98
CA ASP A 113 -21.45 -15.72 -2.09
C ASP A 113 -21.31 -17.18 -1.60
N PRO A 114 -22.45 -17.90 -1.54
CA PRO A 114 -22.53 -19.19 -0.88
C PRO A 114 -21.79 -20.32 -1.60
N ASP A 115 -21.33 -20.10 -2.83
CA ASP A 115 -20.70 -21.13 -3.68
C ASP A 115 -19.25 -20.75 -4.06
N ARG A 116 -18.73 -19.66 -3.50
CA ARG A 116 -17.44 -19.04 -3.87
C ARG A 116 -16.29 -20.02 -4.07
N TYR A 117 -16.10 -20.96 -3.13
CA TYR A 117 -14.95 -21.87 -3.13
C TYR A 117 -15.26 -23.27 -3.69
N ASP A 118 -16.45 -23.49 -4.23
CA ASP A 118 -16.92 -24.83 -4.60
C ASP A 118 -16.25 -25.37 -5.87
N VAL A 119 -15.77 -24.44 -6.71
CA VAL A 119 -15.08 -24.68 -7.97
C VAL A 119 -13.60 -25.03 -7.82
N ILE A 120 -13.04 -24.94 -6.60
CA ILE A 120 -11.62 -25.22 -6.38
C ILE A 120 -11.36 -26.72 -6.47
N GLU A 121 -10.32 -27.09 -7.21
CA GLU A 121 -9.87 -28.46 -7.43
C GLU A 121 -8.39 -28.65 -7.08
N ALA A 122 -7.94 -29.92 -7.04
CA ALA A 122 -6.53 -30.20 -6.89
C ALA A 122 -5.77 -29.73 -8.14
N ASN A 123 -4.54 -29.23 -7.95
CA ASN A 123 -3.69 -28.58 -8.94
C ASN A 123 -4.07 -27.14 -9.33
N ASP A 124 -5.13 -26.58 -8.73
CA ASP A 124 -5.36 -25.14 -8.75
C ASP A 124 -4.24 -24.37 -8.04
N PHE A 125 -4.24 -23.04 -8.16
CA PHE A 125 -3.14 -22.22 -7.69
C PHE A 125 -3.56 -21.29 -6.55
N LEU A 126 -2.60 -21.06 -5.65
CA LEU A 126 -2.64 -20.05 -4.62
C LEU A 126 -1.47 -19.11 -4.85
N VAL A 127 -1.74 -17.84 -5.09
CA VAL A 127 -0.71 -16.80 -5.11
C VAL A 127 -0.73 -16.11 -3.74
N MET A 128 0.44 -16.04 -3.11
CA MET A 128 0.62 -15.60 -1.73
C MET A 128 1.58 -14.42 -1.66
N GLU A 129 1.22 -13.42 -0.87
CA GLU A 129 2.15 -12.39 -0.39
C GLU A 129 2.19 -12.38 1.13
N PHE A 130 3.40 -12.35 1.68
CA PHE A 130 3.63 -12.32 3.12
C PHE A 130 4.12 -10.93 3.54
N PHE A 131 3.50 -10.38 4.58
CA PHE A 131 3.91 -9.12 5.20
C PHE A 131 4.40 -9.35 6.62
N ASP A 132 5.38 -8.56 7.00
CA ASP A 132 6.04 -8.67 8.29
C ASP A 132 5.22 -7.98 9.37
N ALA A 133 5.15 -8.60 10.54
CA ALA A 133 4.77 -7.94 11.77
C ALA A 133 5.94 -7.09 12.28
N PRO A 134 5.73 -6.21 13.28
CA PRO A 134 6.79 -5.34 13.82
C PRO A 134 8.03 -6.09 14.34
N ASP A 135 7.89 -7.36 14.73
CA ASP A 135 8.98 -8.22 15.20
C ASP A 135 9.70 -8.99 14.07
N GLY A 136 9.38 -8.69 12.81
CA GLY A 136 9.95 -9.34 11.63
C GLY A 136 9.40 -10.75 11.34
N THR A 137 8.41 -11.22 12.10
CA THR A 137 7.70 -12.49 11.83
C THR A 137 6.55 -12.28 10.84
N PRO A 138 5.92 -13.34 10.29
CA PRO A 138 4.76 -13.15 9.42
C PRO A 138 3.58 -12.56 10.22
N GLY A 139 3.02 -11.44 9.77
CA GLY A 139 1.85 -10.79 10.39
C GLY A 139 0.58 -10.87 9.54
N ILE A 140 0.71 -10.72 8.22
CA ILE A 140 -0.41 -10.75 7.26
C ILE A 140 -0.02 -11.64 6.08
N VAL A 141 -0.99 -12.41 5.60
CA VAL A 141 -0.87 -13.15 4.33
C VAL A 141 -2.03 -12.77 3.43
N ASN A 142 -1.72 -12.26 2.24
CA ASN A 142 -2.70 -12.12 1.17
C ASN A 142 -2.68 -13.40 0.32
N LEU A 143 -3.84 -13.98 0.08
CA LEU A 143 -4.03 -15.25 -0.60
C LEU A 143 -5.03 -15.07 -1.76
N GLN A 144 -4.52 -15.02 -2.98
CA GLN A 144 -5.35 -15.08 -4.18
C GLN A 144 -5.54 -16.55 -4.59
N VAL A 145 -6.77 -17.02 -4.52
CA VAL A 145 -7.16 -18.33 -5.03
C VAL A 145 -7.42 -18.23 -6.53
N MET A 146 -6.96 -19.21 -7.29
CA MET A 146 -7.15 -19.27 -8.74
C MET A 146 -7.57 -20.68 -9.14
N SER A 147 -8.77 -20.82 -9.70
CA SER A 147 -9.20 -22.09 -10.28
C SER A 147 -8.86 -22.16 -11.76
N ARG A 148 -8.26 -23.28 -12.18
CA ARG A 148 -7.94 -23.57 -13.59
C ARG A 148 -9.18 -23.76 -14.45
N SER A 149 -10.31 -24.09 -13.84
CA SER A 149 -11.60 -24.23 -14.51
C SER A 149 -12.16 -22.89 -15.01
N LEU A 150 -11.67 -21.77 -14.46
CA LEU A 150 -12.19 -20.44 -14.74
C LEU A 150 -11.43 -19.77 -15.90
N ALA A 151 -12.20 -19.16 -16.80
CA ALA A 151 -11.66 -18.44 -17.97
C ALA A 151 -10.72 -17.28 -17.59
N THR A 152 -10.89 -16.71 -16.40
CA THR A 152 -10.06 -15.62 -15.86
C THR A 152 -8.60 -16.02 -15.66
N VAL A 153 -8.30 -17.32 -15.49
CA VAL A 153 -6.95 -17.84 -15.23
C VAL A 153 -6.35 -18.54 -16.47
N ALA A 154 -7.14 -18.82 -17.50
CA ALA A 154 -6.72 -19.55 -18.69
C ALA A 154 -5.45 -18.96 -19.35
N GLY A 155 -5.36 -17.63 -19.42
CA GLY A 155 -4.25 -16.91 -20.07
C GLY A 155 -2.89 -17.01 -19.37
N ILE A 156 -2.84 -17.46 -18.11
CA ILE A 156 -1.61 -17.57 -17.31
C ILE A 156 -1.33 -18.99 -16.79
N THR A 157 -2.23 -19.94 -17.07
CA THR A 157 -2.15 -21.31 -16.50
C THR A 157 -0.86 -22.03 -16.90
N ALA A 158 -0.42 -21.89 -18.16
CA ALA A 158 0.80 -22.50 -18.64
C ALA A 158 2.05 -21.91 -17.96
N ASP A 159 2.09 -20.60 -17.71
CA ASP A 159 3.21 -19.95 -17.01
C ASP A 159 3.26 -20.41 -15.56
N LEU A 160 2.10 -20.51 -14.90
CA LEU A 160 2.02 -21.03 -13.53
C LEU A 160 2.46 -22.49 -13.47
N ASP A 161 2.12 -23.32 -14.46
CA ASP A 161 2.60 -24.70 -14.53
C ASP A 161 4.12 -24.80 -14.72
N ASP A 162 4.69 -23.87 -15.48
CA ASP A 162 6.13 -23.77 -15.75
C ASP A 162 6.94 -23.64 -14.46
N LEU A 163 6.43 -22.85 -13.50
CA LEU A 163 7.05 -22.63 -12.19
C LEU A 163 7.27 -23.95 -11.44
N PHE A 164 6.45 -24.98 -11.69
CA PHE A 164 6.47 -26.24 -10.94
C PHE A 164 7.11 -27.42 -11.70
N ARG A 165 7.86 -27.18 -12.79
CA ARG A 165 8.55 -28.24 -13.55
C ARG A 165 9.46 -29.13 -12.68
N ASN A 166 10.00 -28.59 -11.58
CA ASN A 166 10.90 -29.29 -10.66
C ASN A 166 10.19 -30.05 -9.51
N ARG A 167 8.88 -30.35 -9.64
CA ARG A 167 8.06 -31.07 -8.64
C ARG A 167 7.98 -30.41 -7.24
N LEU A 168 8.29 -29.13 -7.15
CA LEU A 168 7.97 -28.34 -5.96
C LEU A 168 6.46 -28.10 -5.91
N ASN A 169 5.91 -27.90 -4.72
CA ASN A 169 4.50 -27.55 -4.55
C ASN A 169 4.32 -26.08 -4.19
N MET A 170 5.37 -25.40 -3.71
CA MET A 170 5.42 -23.95 -3.52
C MET A 170 6.74 -23.39 -4.05
N VAL A 171 6.67 -22.26 -4.75
CA VAL A 171 7.80 -21.62 -5.43
C VAL A 171 7.78 -20.13 -5.10
N ALA A 172 8.91 -19.59 -4.65
CA ALA A 172 9.08 -18.15 -4.52
C ALA A 172 9.17 -17.51 -5.90
N ILE A 173 8.48 -16.40 -6.11
CA ILE A 173 8.49 -15.67 -7.38
C ILE A 173 8.99 -14.24 -7.17
N SER A 174 9.55 -13.66 -8.23
CA SER A 174 10.02 -12.28 -8.22
C SER A 174 8.88 -11.30 -8.49
N GLU A 175 9.11 -10.01 -8.21
CA GLU A 175 8.16 -8.95 -8.56
C GLU A 175 7.93 -8.84 -10.07
N SER A 176 8.95 -9.07 -10.89
CA SER A 176 8.81 -9.06 -12.35
C SER A 176 7.98 -10.25 -12.84
N THR A 177 8.14 -11.43 -12.23
CA THR A 177 7.26 -12.59 -12.47
C THR A 177 5.81 -12.25 -12.12
N MET A 178 5.57 -11.60 -10.97
CA MET A 178 4.23 -11.15 -10.57
C MET A 178 3.66 -10.14 -11.56
N ALA A 179 4.42 -9.11 -11.93
CA ALA A 179 3.99 -8.09 -12.89
C ALA A 179 3.60 -8.71 -14.24
N ASN A 180 4.36 -9.70 -14.72
CA ASN A 180 4.05 -10.43 -15.94
C ASN A 180 2.75 -11.24 -15.85
N LEU A 181 2.48 -11.87 -14.70
CA LEU A 181 1.20 -12.54 -14.45
C LEU A 181 0.06 -11.51 -14.45
N CYS A 182 0.21 -10.40 -13.72
CA CYS A 182 -0.79 -9.33 -13.64
C CYS A 182 -1.14 -8.73 -15.01
N ALA A 183 -0.15 -8.54 -15.87
CA ALA A 183 -0.36 -8.02 -17.23
C ALA A 183 -1.24 -8.95 -18.11
N ARG A 184 -1.32 -10.23 -17.77
CA ARG A 184 -1.95 -11.28 -18.60
C ARG A 184 -3.25 -11.86 -18.04
N THR A 185 -3.66 -11.47 -16.84
CA THR A 185 -4.96 -11.87 -16.28
C THR A 185 -5.74 -10.68 -15.74
N ALA A 186 -7.05 -10.68 -15.98
CA ALA A 186 -7.95 -9.69 -15.38
C ALA A 186 -8.14 -9.89 -13.87
N LEU A 187 -7.87 -11.10 -13.36
CA LEU A 187 -8.06 -11.47 -11.96
C LEU A 187 -7.06 -10.76 -11.04
N LEU A 188 -5.91 -10.38 -11.57
CA LEU A 188 -4.84 -9.67 -10.87
C LEU A 188 -4.72 -8.19 -11.29
N LYS A 189 -5.70 -7.64 -12.03
CA LYS A 189 -5.58 -6.27 -12.62
C LYS A 189 -5.52 -5.15 -11.59
N VAL A 190 -6.23 -5.30 -10.48
CA VAL A 190 -5.92 -4.59 -9.24
C VAL A 190 -5.01 -5.57 -8.55
N ASP A 191 -3.70 -5.33 -8.42
CA ASP A 191 -2.82 -6.29 -7.74
C ASP A 191 -3.45 -6.54 -6.35
N PRO A 192 -4.11 -7.71 -6.13
CA PRO A 192 -4.86 -7.97 -4.91
C PRO A 192 -3.92 -8.00 -3.69
N LEU A 193 -2.63 -8.07 -3.98
CA LEU A 193 -1.52 -8.19 -3.06
C LEU A 193 -0.87 -6.80 -2.85
N SER A 194 -0.88 -5.89 -3.85
CA SER A 194 -0.54 -4.46 -3.70
C SER A 194 -1.70 -3.58 -3.22
N VAL A 195 -2.83 -4.15 -2.78
CA VAL A 195 -3.95 -3.39 -2.21
C VAL A 195 -3.47 -2.39 -1.15
N PHE A 196 -2.34 -2.67 -0.50
CA PHE A 196 -1.68 -1.84 0.51
C PHE A 196 -0.84 -0.67 -0.04
N SER A 197 -0.23 -0.74 -1.24
CA SER A 197 0.61 0.36 -1.76
C SER A 197 -0.23 1.53 -2.31
N GLU A 198 -1.37 1.24 -2.96
CA GLU A 198 -2.35 2.29 -3.28
C GLU A 198 -3.23 2.66 -2.07
N GLU A 199 -3.38 1.76 -1.08
CA GLU A 199 -4.06 2.07 0.18
C GLU A 199 -3.29 3.05 1.05
N GLU A 200 -1.96 3.08 1.02
CA GLU A 200 -1.20 4.07 1.77
C GLU A 200 -1.59 5.47 1.32
N THR A 201 -1.51 5.74 0.01
CA THR A 201 -2.03 6.99 -0.58
C THR A 201 -3.51 7.21 -0.32
N LEU A 202 -4.34 6.16 -0.34
CA LEU A 202 -5.79 6.29 -0.13
C LEU A 202 -6.15 6.52 1.35
N ILE A 203 -5.41 5.95 2.29
CA ILE A 203 -5.63 6.16 3.73
C ILE A 203 -5.05 7.51 4.13
N GLU A 204 -3.87 7.90 3.61
CA GLU A 204 -3.34 9.26 3.77
C GLU A 204 -4.33 10.29 3.25
N ALA A 205 -4.83 10.12 2.01
CA ALA A 205 -5.86 10.98 1.46
C ALA A 205 -7.14 10.99 2.33
N ALA A 206 -7.56 9.84 2.87
CA ALA A 206 -8.71 9.80 3.78
C ALA A 206 -8.46 10.52 5.11
N LEU A 207 -7.23 10.47 5.63
CA LEU A 207 -6.82 11.17 6.86
C LEU A 207 -6.69 12.68 6.65
N THR A 208 -6.33 13.13 5.46
CA THR A 208 -6.33 14.54 5.06
C THR A 208 -7.71 15.03 4.61
N GLY A 209 -8.73 14.17 4.66
CA GLY A 209 -10.13 14.54 4.47
C GLY A 209 -10.65 14.41 3.03
N ASP A 210 -9.97 13.70 2.13
CA ASP A 210 -10.49 13.38 0.80
C ASP A 210 -11.77 12.52 0.92
N PRO A 211 -12.94 13.04 0.54
CA PRO A 211 -14.21 12.33 0.71
C PRO A 211 -14.31 11.06 -0.12
N VAL A 212 -13.68 11.01 -1.30
CA VAL A 212 -13.65 9.83 -2.17
C VAL A 212 -12.78 8.74 -1.54
N ALA A 213 -11.66 9.15 -0.93
CA ALA A 213 -10.77 8.25 -0.23
C ALA A 213 -11.44 7.69 1.05
N VAL A 214 -12.08 8.53 1.85
CA VAL A 214 -12.89 8.13 3.02
C VAL A 214 -13.97 7.14 2.62
N GLU A 215 -14.75 7.42 1.58
CA GLU A 215 -15.80 6.53 1.10
C GLU A 215 -15.23 5.17 0.67
N ARG A 216 -14.10 5.17 -0.05
CA ARG A 216 -13.43 3.93 -0.47
C ARG A 216 -12.88 3.12 0.71
N VAL A 217 -12.31 3.77 1.73
CA VAL A 217 -11.87 3.10 2.98
C VAL A 217 -13.08 2.48 3.69
N LEU A 218 -14.18 3.23 3.85
CA LEU A 218 -15.39 2.76 4.53
C LEU A 218 -16.07 1.60 3.80
N ARG A 219 -16.19 1.67 2.47
CA ARG A 219 -16.78 0.58 1.65
C ARG A 219 -16.00 -0.73 1.78
N ARG A 220 -14.69 -0.67 2.05
CA ARG A 220 -13.83 -1.85 2.23
C ARG A 220 -13.93 -2.50 3.61
N ARG A 221 -14.71 -1.93 4.55
CA ARG A 221 -14.94 -2.46 5.92
C ARG A 221 -13.65 -2.75 6.70
N ARG A 222 -12.57 -2.03 6.41
CA ARG A 222 -11.32 -2.15 7.15
C ARG A 222 -11.40 -1.37 8.45
N ILE A 223 -10.98 -1.99 9.55
CA ILE A 223 -10.79 -1.30 10.82
C ILE A 223 -9.41 -0.65 10.76
N VAL A 224 -9.36 0.67 10.50
CA VAL A 224 -8.15 1.46 10.72
C VAL A 224 -8.06 1.73 12.21
N THR A 225 -7.01 1.24 12.87
CA THR A 225 -6.86 1.43 14.32
C THR A 225 -6.41 2.86 14.61
N ARG A 226 -6.71 3.37 15.81
CA ARG A 226 -6.22 4.68 16.26
C ARG A 226 -4.69 4.80 16.16
N GLN A 227 -3.96 3.74 16.50
CA GLN A 227 -2.50 3.73 16.40
C GLN A 227 -2.03 3.89 14.95
N GLN A 228 -2.67 3.21 14.00
CA GLN A 228 -2.39 3.34 12.58
C GLN A 228 -2.71 4.73 12.01
N VAL A 229 -3.63 5.47 12.63
CA VAL A 229 -3.87 6.88 12.29
C VAL A 229 -2.74 7.74 12.82
N LEU A 230 -2.35 7.56 14.08
CA LEU A 230 -1.28 8.33 14.71
C LEU A 230 0.08 8.10 14.04
N ASP A 231 0.42 6.86 13.72
CA ASP A 231 1.68 6.53 13.04
C ASP A 231 1.73 7.17 11.65
N ARG A 232 0.58 7.26 10.96
CA ARG A 232 0.48 7.93 9.65
C ARG A 232 0.49 9.44 9.74
N GLN A 233 -0.12 10.02 10.77
CA GLN A 233 0.02 11.45 11.03
C GLN A 233 1.50 11.80 11.23
N ARG A 234 2.22 11.02 12.04
CA ARG A 234 3.67 11.20 12.22
C ARG A 234 4.45 11.07 10.92
N ALA A 235 4.18 10.04 10.12
CA ALA A 235 4.84 9.88 8.83
C ALA A 235 4.52 11.02 7.85
N GLY A 236 3.28 11.54 7.87
CA GLY A 236 2.87 12.72 7.12
C GLY A 236 3.61 13.99 7.56
N ASP A 237 3.73 14.19 8.87
CA ASP A 237 4.46 15.32 9.47
C ASP A 237 5.96 15.23 9.12
N GLU A 238 6.57 14.05 9.24
CA GLU A 238 7.97 13.78 8.86
C GLU A 238 8.20 14.02 7.35
N ASN A 239 7.26 13.58 6.50
CA ASN A 239 7.32 13.86 5.06
C ASN A 239 7.21 15.36 4.79
N GLY A 240 6.30 16.08 5.46
CA GLY A 240 6.17 17.53 5.38
C GLY A 240 7.48 18.24 5.68
N LEU A 241 8.07 17.96 6.84
CA LEU A 241 9.36 18.51 7.29
C LEU A 241 10.50 18.18 6.31
N THR A 242 10.53 16.96 5.80
CA THR A 242 11.55 16.54 4.82
C THR A 242 11.42 17.32 3.52
N GLY A 243 10.19 17.54 3.04
CA GLY A 243 9.95 18.33 1.83
C GLY A 243 10.30 19.81 2.01
N GLU A 244 9.96 20.42 3.15
CA GLU A 244 10.40 21.79 3.48
C GLU A 244 11.93 21.89 3.52
N ALA A 245 12.62 20.93 4.13
CA ALA A 245 14.08 20.90 4.15
C ALA A 245 14.70 20.77 2.75
N LEU A 246 14.07 19.99 1.86
CA LEU A 246 14.48 19.88 0.45
C LEU A 246 14.28 21.20 -0.30
N VAL A 247 13.15 21.88 -0.10
CA VAL A 247 12.88 23.21 -0.69
C VAL A 247 13.87 24.24 -0.17
N PHE A 248 14.13 24.27 1.14
CA PHE A 248 15.13 25.16 1.75
C PHE A 248 16.51 24.96 1.10
N THR A 249 16.96 23.71 0.99
CA THR A 249 18.26 23.37 0.39
C THR A 249 18.33 23.84 -1.07
N TRP A 250 17.24 23.68 -1.82
CA TRP A 250 17.15 24.16 -3.19
C TRP A 250 17.21 25.69 -3.27
N LEU A 251 16.45 26.42 -2.43
CA LEU A 251 16.46 27.88 -2.39
C LEU A 251 17.83 28.44 -2.00
N ASP A 252 18.54 27.80 -1.08
CA ASP A 252 19.91 28.18 -0.71
C ASP A 252 20.87 28.04 -1.90
N ALA A 253 20.73 26.97 -2.69
CA ALA A 253 21.49 26.78 -3.92
C ALA A 253 21.13 27.82 -5.01
N GLU A 254 19.85 28.19 -5.15
CA GLU A 254 19.40 29.26 -6.05
C GLU A 254 19.98 30.62 -5.67
N LYS A 255 20.02 30.91 -4.35
CA LYS A 255 20.63 32.13 -3.80
C LYS A 255 22.14 32.15 -4.06
N ALA A 256 22.84 31.04 -3.78
CA ALA A 256 24.27 30.91 -4.05
C ALA A 256 24.60 31.07 -5.54
N ALA A 257 23.69 30.65 -6.42
CA ALA A 257 23.81 30.83 -7.87
C ALA A 257 23.39 32.24 -8.36
N GLY A 258 22.92 33.12 -7.48
CA GLY A 258 22.46 34.47 -7.81
C GLY A 258 21.16 34.53 -8.61
N ARG A 259 20.37 33.45 -8.64
CA ARG A 259 19.05 33.42 -9.30
C ARG A 259 17.96 34.07 -8.47
N ILE A 260 18.13 34.10 -7.15
CA ILE A 260 17.31 34.86 -6.21
C ILE A 260 18.23 35.72 -5.32
N THR A 261 17.72 36.86 -4.85
CA THR A 261 18.51 37.76 -3.99
C THR A 261 18.60 37.21 -2.56
N ASP A 262 17.45 36.85 -1.99
CA ASP A 262 17.36 36.25 -0.66
C ASP A 262 16.04 35.48 -0.48
N PHE A 263 15.94 34.71 0.60
CA PHE A 263 14.69 34.08 1.02
C PHE A 263 14.62 33.90 2.54
N THR A 264 13.40 33.84 3.07
CA THR A 264 13.11 33.50 4.47
C THR A 264 12.28 32.23 4.57
N HIS A 265 12.50 31.46 5.64
CA HIS A 265 11.70 30.28 5.99
C HIS A 265 10.73 30.68 7.11
N ASP A 266 9.58 31.22 6.74
CA ASP A 266 8.67 31.95 7.61
C ASP A 266 7.90 31.05 8.59
N SER A 267 7.63 29.79 8.20
CA SER A 267 6.95 28.79 9.05
C SER A 267 7.71 28.49 10.34
N THR A 268 9.04 28.61 10.34
CA THR A 268 9.89 28.42 11.53
C THR A 268 9.79 29.57 12.54
N VAL A 269 9.38 30.75 12.08
CA VAL A 269 9.27 31.97 12.89
C VAL A 269 7.85 32.13 13.43
N ASN A 270 6.84 31.78 12.62
CA ASN A 270 5.44 31.86 13.01
C ASN A 270 4.62 30.73 12.37
N ALA A 271 4.21 29.76 13.18
CA ALA A 271 3.47 28.57 12.73
C ALA A 271 2.05 28.87 12.19
N VAL A 272 1.54 30.10 12.31
CA VAL A 272 0.24 30.49 11.71
C VAL A 272 0.39 31.26 10.39
N GLN A 273 1.58 31.33 9.80
CA GLN A 273 1.75 31.91 8.48
C GLN A 273 1.01 31.09 7.42
N PRO A 274 0.35 31.73 6.45
CA PRO A 274 -0.38 31.05 5.37
C PRO A 274 0.54 30.66 4.18
N HIS A 275 1.85 30.58 4.43
CA HIS A 275 2.89 30.19 3.49
C HIS A 275 4.14 29.77 4.28
N ASP A 276 5.03 29.02 3.63
CA ASP A 276 6.22 28.46 4.27
C ASP A 276 7.46 29.32 4.03
N PHE A 277 7.61 29.87 2.81
CA PHE A 277 8.77 30.69 2.45
C PHE A 277 8.38 31.99 1.75
N THR A 278 9.28 32.96 1.84
CA THR A 278 9.22 34.20 1.08
C THR A 278 10.52 34.39 0.31
N ILE A 279 10.44 34.52 -1.02
CA ILE A 279 11.57 34.96 -1.85
C ILE A 279 11.54 36.48 -1.98
N LEU A 280 12.68 37.10 -1.73
CA LEU A 280 12.90 38.53 -1.96
C LEU A 280 13.69 38.72 -3.25
N SER A 281 13.12 39.49 -4.17
CA SER A 281 13.79 40.00 -5.36
C SER A 281 13.95 41.52 -5.24
N ALA A 282 14.71 42.14 -6.16
CA ALA A 282 14.98 43.58 -6.10
C ALA A 282 13.70 44.44 -6.06
N ASP A 283 12.67 44.05 -6.81
CA ASP A 283 11.45 44.83 -7.00
C ASP A 283 10.15 44.06 -6.65
N SER A 284 10.25 42.81 -6.19
CA SER A 284 9.08 41.96 -5.97
C SER A 284 9.28 40.95 -4.86
N THR A 285 8.16 40.50 -4.29
CA THR A 285 8.12 39.42 -3.32
C THR A 285 7.37 38.23 -3.90
N THR A 286 7.77 37.02 -3.55
CA THR A 286 7.03 35.80 -3.91
C THR A 286 6.84 34.93 -2.68
N TYR A 287 5.58 34.64 -2.36
CA TYR A 287 5.22 33.71 -1.31
C TYR A 287 5.19 32.28 -1.85
N ILE A 288 5.67 31.35 -1.04
CA ILE A 288 5.78 29.94 -1.41
C ILE A 288 5.13 29.09 -0.34
N ASP A 289 4.35 28.13 -0.81
CA ASP A 289 3.75 27.07 -0.01
C ASP A 289 4.28 25.72 -0.51
N ALA A 290 4.98 25.01 0.36
CA ALA A 290 5.66 23.76 0.07
C ALA A 290 4.71 22.59 0.31
N LYS A 291 4.46 21.82 -0.75
CA LYS A 291 3.58 20.64 -0.70
C LYS A 291 4.37 19.39 -0.98
N THR A 292 4.22 18.41 -0.10
CA THR A 292 5.05 17.20 -0.13
C THR A 292 4.21 15.96 -0.28
N THR A 293 4.70 15.00 -1.07
CA THR A 293 4.11 13.66 -1.15
C THR A 293 5.17 12.61 -1.47
N SER A 294 5.05 11.43 -0.87
CA SER A 294 5.78 10.22 -1.28
C SER A 294 5.27 9.67 -2.62
N GLY A 295 4.06 10.06 -3.02
CA GLY A 295 3.41 9.69 -4.27
C GLY A 295 3.90 10.47 -5.48
N ARG A 296 3.14 10.38 -6.58
CA ARG A 296 3.49 11.02 -7.85
C ARG A 296 3.07 12.48 -7.84
N HIS A 297 3.71 13.27 -8.70
CA HIS A 297 3.34 14.67 -8.88
C HIS A 297 1.85 14.88 -9.21
N VAL A 298 1.25 13.97 -9.99
CA VAL A 298 -0.15 14.06 -10.45
C VAL A 298 -1.18 13.86 -9.36
N ASP A 299 -0.76 13.38 -8.18
CA ASP A 299 -1.68 13.13 -7.08
C ASP A 299 -2.21 14.46 -6.52
N PRO A 300 -3.46 14.54 -6.05
CA PRO A 300 -4.00 15.77 -5.49
C PRO A 300 -3.17 16.30 -4.29
N PHE A 301 -3.31 17.59 -3.99
CA PHE A 301 -2.76 18.19 -2.77
C PHE A 301 -3.83 19.03 -2.07
N HIS A 302 -3.59 19.35 -0.81
CA HIS A 302 -4.51 20.14 0.01
C HIS A 302 -3.98 21.54 0.19
N MET A 303 -4.84 22.54 0.02
CA MET A 303 -4.57 23.92 0.40
C MET A 303 -5.51 24.29 1.55
N SER A 304 -4.97 24.82 2.65
CA SER A 304 -5.80 25.25 3.77
C SER A 304 -6.64 26.47 3.38
N GLY A 305 -7.74 26.71 4.11
CA GLY A 305 -8.57 27.90 3.88
C GLY A 305 -7.79 29.21 4.10
N GLY A 306 -6.82 29.21 5.03
CA GLY A 306 -5.96 30.36 5.29
C GLY A 306 -5.00 30.64 4.13
N GLU A 307 -4.30 29.61 3.65
CA GLU A 307 -3.47 29.67 2.44
C GLU A 307 -4.27 30.18 1.25
N LEU A 308 -5.46 29.62 1.02
CA LEU A 308 -6.31 29.96 -0.12
C LEU A 308 -6.73 31.43 -0.09
N ILE A 309 -7.22 31.93 1.06
CA ILE A 309 -7.64 33.32 1.21
C ILE A 309 -6.44 34.26 1.05
N PHE A 310 -5.29 33.90 1.62
CA PHE A 310 -4.08 34.70 1.51
C PHE A 310 -3.60 34.78 0.06
N ALA A 311 -3.52 33.65 -0.64
CA ALA A 311 -3.17 33.62 -2.06
C ALA A 311 -4.18 34.43 -2.90
N ALA A 312 -5.49 34.30 -2.65
CA ALA A 312 -6.51 35.02 -3.40
C ALA A 312 -6.40 36.55 -3.23
N THR A 313 -6.01 37.02 -2.04
CA THR A 313 -5.97 38.45 -1.67
C THR A 313 -4.58 39.09 -1.77
N SER A 314 -3.51 38.31 -1.93
CA SER A 314 -2.13 38.80 -2.04
C SER A 314 -1.90 39.64 -3.30
N ALA A 315 -1.29 40.82 -3.12
CA ALA A 315 -0.78 41.66 -4.21
C ALA A 315 0.49 41.10 -4.86
N GLU A 316 1.25 40.30 -4.10
CA GLU A 316 2.50 39.66 -4.52
C GLU A 316 2.25 38.23 -5.02
N GLU A 317 3.14 37.70 -5.85
CA GLU A 317 3.00 36.37 -6.44
C GLU A 317 2.96 35.26 -5.36
N TYR A 318 2.11 34.25 -5.57
CA TYR A 318 2.01 33.09 -4.68
C TYR A 318 2.22 31.81 -5.48
N ARG A 319 3.21 30.99 -5.13
CA ARG A 319 3.54 29.76 -5.84
C ARG A 319 3.48 28.54 -4.93
N ILE A 320 3.15 27.40 -5.52
CA ILE A 320 3.22 26.10 -4.88
C ILE A 320 4.54 25.44 -5.28
N TYR A 321 5.34 25.06 -4.30
CA TYR A 321 6.55 24.28 -4.50
C TYR A 321 6.24 22.84 -4.14
N ARG A 322 6.11 21.98 -5.14
CA ARG A 322 5.70 20.60 -4.91
C ARG A 322 6.90 19.65 -4.99
N VAL A 323 7.18 18.96 -3.90
CA VAL A 323 8.15 17.87 -3.85
C VAL A 323 7.39 16.54 -3.88
N SER A 324 7.51 15.82 -4.99
CA SER A 324 6.92 14.49 -5.18
C SER A 324 7.98 13.39 -5.09
N GLU A 325 7.54 12.15 -4.98
CA GLU A 325 8.40 10.96 -4.92
C GLU A 325 9.44 11.08 -3.79
N VAL A 326 9.01 11.67 -2.67
CA VAL A 326 9.88 11.97 -1.52
C VAL A 326 10.33 10.69 -0.85
N THR A 327 11.63 10.64 -0.62
CA THR A 327 12.34 9.66 0.22
C THR A 327 12.92 10.38 1.43
N SER A 328 13.62 9.68 2.32
CA SER A 328 14.25 10.28 3.49
C SER A 328 15.31 11.35 3.17
N THR A 329 15.82 11.41 1.94
CA THR A 329 16.94 12.31 1.57
C THR A 329 16.80 12.97 0.21
N SER A 330 15.78 12.65 -0.58
CA SER A 330 15.64 13.15 -1.94
C SER A 330 14.18 13.21 -2.40
N GLY A 331 13.93 13.96 -3.47
CA GLY A 331 12.64 14.04 -4.13
C GLY A 331 12.73 14.75 -5.48
N VAL A 332 11.57 14.99 -6.09
CA VAL A 332 11.46 15.71 -7.37
C VAL A 332 10.63 16.98 -7.15
N LEU A 333 11.29 18.14 -7.26
CA LEU A 333 10.67 19.45 -7.15
C LEU A 333 10.05 19.88 -8.49
N ARG A 334 8.85 20.43 -8.43
CA ARG A 334 8.25 21.25 -9.49
C ARG A 334 7.67 22.52 -8.88
N VAL A 335 7.83 23.64 -9.58
CA VAL A 335 7.33 24.95 -9.16
C VAL A 335 6.12 25.30 -10.01
N SER A 336 5.01 25.67 -9.37
CA SER A 336 3.81 26.09 -10.10
C SER A 336 3.98 27.47 -10.74
N SER A 337 3.14 27.77 -11.73
CA SER A 337 2.79 29.15 -12.09
C SER A 337 2.17 29.89 -10.88
N ASP A 338 1.95 31.20 -11.02
CA ASP A 338 1.20 32.00 -10.05
C ASP A 338 -0.16 31.34 -9.74
N ALA A 339 -0.36 30.95 -8.48
CA ALA A 339 -1.55 30.23 -8.01
C ALA A 339 -2.71 31.17 -7.64
N ARG A 340 -2.47 32.49 -7.56
CA ARG A 340 -3.49 33.46 -7.15
C ARG A 340 -4.75 33.47 -8.04
N PRO A 341 -4.66 33.35 -9.39
CA PRO A 341 -5.86 33.27 -10.22
C PRO A 341 -6.75 32.08 -9.84
N LEU A 342 -6.16 30.90 -9.65
CA LEU A 342 -6.88 29.71 -9.19
C LEU A 342 -7.47 29.94 -7.78
N ALA A 343 -6.68 30.50 -6.86
CA ALA A 343 -7.12 30.78 -5.51
C ALA A 343 -8.33 31.73 -5.47
N ARG A 344 -8.33 32.78 -6.30
CA ARG A 344 -9.48 33.70 -6.45
C ARG A 344 -10.73 32.99 -6.96
N THR A 345 -10.62 32.18 -8.02
CA THR A 345 -11.75 31.41 -8.54
C THR A 345 -12.34 30.47 -7.48
N VAL A 346 -11.48 29.78 -6.72
CA VAL A 346 -11.96 28.90 -5.66
C VAL A 346 -12.58 29.69 -4.52
N ALA A 347 -11.98 30.81 -4.09
CA ALA A 347 -12.51 31.69 -3.05
C ALA A 347 -13.90 32.23 -3.43
N GLU A 348 -14.09 32.69 -4.67
CA GLU A 348 -15.38 33.15 -5.19
C GLU A 348 -16.46 32.05 -5.11
N ILE A 349 -16.10 30.80 -5.43
CA ILE A 349 -17.02 29.67 -5.29
C ILE A 349 -17.38 29.44 -3.82
N LEU A 350 -16.38 29.48 -2.93
CA LEU A 350 -16.59 29.27 -1.49
C LEU A 350 -17.42 30.40 -0.85
N ASP A 351 -17.36 31.62 -1.38
CA ASP A 351 -18.19 32.75 -0.93
C ASP A 351 -19.67 32.57 -1.29
N THR A 352 -20.02 31.66 -2.20
CA THR A 352 -21.42 31.31 -2.49
C THR A 352 -22.03 30.33 -1.50
N LEU A 353 -21.23 29.79 -0.56
CA LEU A 353 -21.73 28.86 0.45
C LEU A 353 -22.75 29.56 1.38
N PRO A 354 -23.78 28.83 1.86
CA PRO A 354 -24.74 29.37 2.81
C PRO A 354 -24.09 29.95 4.07
N GLU A 355 -24.73 30.96 4.65
CA GLU A 355 -24.29 31.57 5.91
C GLU A 355 -24.08 30.50 7.00
N GLY A 356 -22.95 30.60 7.70
CA GLY A 356 -22.55 29.63 8.73
C GLY A 356 -21.79 28.41 8.20
N ILE A 357 -21.65 28.25 6.87
CA ILE A 357 -20.83 27.20 6.26
C ILE A 357 -19.50 27.80 5.81
N ARG A 358 -18.39 27.16 6.18
CA ARG A 358 -17.04 27.52 5.73
C ARG A 358 -16.27 26.26 5.36
N SER A 359 -15.46 26.34 4.30
CA SER A 359 -14.48 25.31 4.03
C SER A 359 -13.21 25.56 4.82
N THR A 360 -12.65 24.51 5.42
CA THR A 360 -11.36 24.58 6.14
C THR A 360 -10.17 24.26 5.23
N SER A 361 -10.42 23.58 4.11
CA SER A 361 -9.40 23.22 3.13
C SER A 361 -10.04 22.89 1.78
N VAL A 362 -9.24 22.86 0.72
CA VAL A 362 -9.64 22.39 -0.60
C VAL A 362 -8.63 21.40 -1.12
N THR A 363 -9.09 20.42 -1.89
CA THR A 363 -8.23 19.45 -2.58
C THR A 363 -8.07 19.89 -4.03
N ILE A 364 -6.83 20.15 -4.45
CA ILE A 364 -6.48 20.67 -5.77
C ILE A 364 -5.78 19.57 -6.58
N ARG A 365 -6.23 19.40 -7.82
CA ARG A 365 -5.51 18.55 -8.79
C ARG A 365 -4.38 19.37 -9.43
N PRO A 366 -3.15 18.85 -9.49
CA PRO A 366 -2.00 19.55 -10.09
C PRO A 366 -2.28 20.09 -11.49
N GLY A 367 -3.05 19.37 -12.33
CA GLY A 367 -3.38 19.81 -13.68
C GLY A 367 -4.24 21.08 -13.79
N LEU A 368 -4.62 21.71 -12.67
CA LEU A 368 -5.25 23.04 -12.65
C LEU A 368 -4.23 24.19 -12.63
N LEU A 369 -2.95 23.89 -12.47
CA LEU A 369 -1.83 24.83 -12.53
C LEU A 369 -0.86 24.39 -13.62
N GLU A 370 -0.10 25.34 -14.16
CA GLU A 370 1.08 25.04 -14.97
C GLU A 370 2.27 24.80 -14.04
N TRP A 371 3.20 23.94 -14.44
CA TRP A 371 4.34 23.53 -13.61
C TRP A 371 5.63 23.61 -14.41
N SER A 372 6.73 23.92 -13.73
CA SER A 372 8.07 23.82 -14.29
C SER A 372 8.43 22.38 -14.67
N GLU A 373 9.52 22.25 -15.44
CA GLU A 373 10.19 20.97 -15.59
C GLU A 373 10.62 20.39 -14.22
N PRO A 374 10.65 19.06 -14.06
CA PRO A 374 11.09 18.42 -12.83
C PRO A 374 12.57 18.70 -12.53
N VAL A 375 12.85 19.07 -11.28
CA VAL A 375 14.20 19.24 -10.76
C VAL A 375 14.44 18.22 -9.65
N PRO A 376 15.41 17.31 -9.78
CA PRO A 376 15.79 16.44 -8.68
C PRO A 376 16.42 17.26 -7.56
N VAL A 377 15.97 17.04 -6.33
CA VAL A 377 16.47 17.70 -5.13
C VAL A 377 16.92 16.65 -4.11
N SER A 378 17.97 16.96 -3.37
CA SER A 378 18.54 16.07 -2.36
C SER A 378 19.09 16.86 -1.19
N LEU A 379 18.88 16.34 0.03
CA LEU A 379 19.55 16.85 1.21
C LEU A 379 21.05 16.55 1.14
N PRO A 380 21.90 17.41 1.71
CA PRO A 380 23.32 17.11 1.84
C PRO A 380 23.54 15.83 2.66
N PRO A 381 24.59 15.05 2.39
CA PRO A 381 24.89 13.86 3.17
C PRO A 381 25.08 14.24 4.65
N GLN A 382 24.37 13.57 5.55
CA GLN A 382 24.60 13.79 6.98
C GLN A 382 26.02 13.36 7.34
N PRO A 383 26.75 14.14 8.16
CA PRO A 383 28.04 13.70 8.66
C PRO A 383 27.86 12.39 9.45
N PRO A 384 28.84 11.47 9.42
CA PRO A 384 28.75 10.24 10.20
C PRO A 384 28.52 10.58 11.67
N GLU A 385 27.49 9.98 12.28
CA GLU A 385 27.26 10.10 13.73
C GLU A 385 28.53 9.70 14.48
N ALA A 386 29.02 10.61 15.32
CA ALA A 386 30.29 10.50 16.04
C ALA A 386 30.18 9.63 17.30
#